data_AF-A0A3C0VGN5-F1
#
_entry.id   AF-A0A3C0VGN5-F1
#
_cell.length_a   1.000
_cell.length_b   1.000
_cell.length_c   1.000
_cell.angle_alpha   90.00
_cell.angle_beta   90.00
_cell.angle_gamma   90.00
#
_symmetry.space_group_name_H-M   'P 1'
#
loop_
_entity.id
_entity.type
_entity.pdbx_description
1 polymer ?
#
loop_
_entity_poly.entity_id
_entity_poly.type
_entity_poly.pdbx_seq_one_letter_code
_entity_poly.pdbx_strand_id
1 'polypeptide(L)'
;MRPMESTTRRRRLVALAAGILALGTLGAAETESGAPRLAIDDFEGEPRGWRYVGGEEFPGAKGSAAIDAAAARGGARSYRLQADFSGGGAYVGVWRELGELKGRDFRELRLWVKAENVRRIGVRILDASGQCHQKAGGMPLRATGDWQEVVLVVRDLAGGEHWGGANDGKWHGPAAAFGLNIGRDGLAAQDRPAALFIDDVEAVLGAAVGGRAAVRPAVVAPPSCRPGFSARITFRWEAEPMGRDFLAFVHFRASDGRMAFQSDHAPRTPTSIWSGRVEYSYNVLVPATVPDGDYRVVVGLYDKKAADRGWDHPALEALDGAIAEKGQERATSCQVGILKVDAGAPLPELPAPALDLDGFVVTFDEEFDDLSVSAAGPGTRWFTATKENFGDARFVEQKDGFPFSVENGVLRIEASKAGGAWRSGILASVDPKGNGFSQRLGYFEMRAKFPASQGMWPAFWLLGRPSLTDKTRTNIEIDVVEWYGVMPNAMFGNMHLWHPDGRHWGQGDLFTAPGMTAGFHDYGVMIDEENVVWYFDGIEVFRQKTPEEAKVPLYLLVNLAMGGGWPIDRAVSPSYLYVDRVRVHARRS
;
A
#
# COMPACT_ATOMS: atom_id res chain seq x y z
N MET A 1 -6.55 -57.69 -43.40
CA MET A 1 -5.87 -56.41 -43.68
C MET A 1 -6.01 -55.50 -42.47
N ARG A 2 -4.94 -55.42 -41.67
CA ARG A 2 -4.68 -54.41 -40.63
C ARG A 2 -3.20 -54.05 -40.79
N PRO A 3 -2.85 -52.76 -40.76
CA PRO A 3 -1.52 -52.35 -40.34
C PRO A 3 -1.65 -51.24 -39.28
N MET A 4 -0.68 -50.85 -38.45
CA MET A 4 0.64 -51.33 -38.05
C MET A 4 0.95 -50.41 -36.86
N GLU A 5 1.28 -50.95 -35.70
CA GLU A 5 1.88 -50.16 -34.61
C GLU A 5 3.40 -50.29 -34.72
N SER A 6 4.09 -49.14 -34.73
CA SER A 6 5.55 -49.05 -34.58
C SER A 6 5.88 -47.92 -33.62
N THR A 7 6.21 -48.33 -32.40
CA THR A 7 7.17 -47.75 -31.43
C THR A 7 7.83 -46.41 -31.77
N THR A 8 7.77 -45.47 -30.83
CA THR A 8 8.93 -44.61 -30.52
C THR A 8 8.92 -44.22 -29.03
N ARG A 9 9.91 -44.72 -28.26
CA ARG A 9 10.20 -44.29 -26.88
C ARG A 9 10.68 -42.83 -26.90
N ARG A 10 9.93 -41.91 -26.27
CA ARG A 10 10.47 -40.60 -25.86
C ARG A 10 11.06 -40.71 -24.45
N ARG A 11 12.39 -40.61 -24.36
CA ARG A 11 13.10 -40.33 -23.10
C ARG A 11 12.64 -38.95 -22.62
N ARG A 12 11.92 -38.89 -21.50
CA ARG A 12 11.69 -37.63 -20.78
C ARG A 12 12.97 -37.31 -20.02
N LEU A 13 13.70 -36.29 -20.47
CA LEU A 13 14.66 -35.59 -19.60
C LEU A 13 13.83 -34.95 -18.47
N VAL A 14 14.08 -35.41 -17.24
CA VAL A 14 13.68 -34.67 -16.03
C VAL A 14 14.68 -33.53 -15.89
N ALA A 15 14.32 -32.36 -16.41
CA ALA A 15 15.01 -31.12 -16.05
C ALA A 15 14.56 -30.78 -14.62
N LEU A 16 15.47 -30.91 -13.67
CA LEU A 16 15.30 -30.43 -12.31
C LEU A 16 15.31 -28.89 -12.37
N ALA A 17 14.13 -28.29 -12.58
CA ALA A 17 13.97 -26.85 -12.46
C ALA A 17 14.11 -26.50 -10.97
N ALA A 18 15.26 -25.95 -10.59
CA ALA A 18 15.40 -25.23 -9.33
C ALA A 18 14.46 -24.02 -9.42
N GLY A 19 13.25 -24.18 -8.87
CA GLY A 19 12.26 -23.12 -8.77
C GLY A 19 12.88 -21.96 -8.00
N ILE A 20 13.02 -20.82 -8.67
CA ILE A 20 13.29 -19.55 -8.02
C ILE A 20 12.03 -19.27 -7.20
N LEU A 21 12.13 -19.43 -5.87
CA LEU A 21 11.10 -18.97 -4.96
C LEU A 21 11.17 -17.44 -5.03
N ALA A 22 10.35 -16.82 -5.87
CA ALA A 22 9.98 -15.45 -5.65
C ALA A 22 9.30 -15.44 -4.29
N LEU A 23 10.00 -14.98 -3.25
CA LEU A 23 9.36 -14.49 -2.05
C LEU A 23 8.63 -13.23 -2.49
N GLY A 24 7.47 -13.41 -3.12
CA GLY A 24 6.51 -12.35 -3.20
C GLY A 24 6.24 -11.99 -1.75
N THR A 25 6.65 -10.80 -1.33
CA THR A 25 5.90 -10.19 -0.25
C THR A 25 4.44 -10.28 -0.68
N LEU A 26 3.57 -10.74 0.23
CA LEU A 26 2.18 -10.33 0.19
C LEU A 26 2.22 -8.80 0.36
N GLY A 27 2.56 -8.14 -0.75
CA GLY A 27 2.49 -6.72 -0.87
C GLY A 27 1.02 -6.42 -0.79
N ALA A 28 0.64 -5.68 0.26
CA ALA A 28 -0.50 -4.80 0.25
C ALA A 28 -0.81 -4.38 -1.19
N ALA A 29 -2.03 -4.65 -1.63
CA ALA A 29 -2.58 -3.89 -2.73
C ALA A 29 -2.63 -2.43 -2.24
N GLU A 30 -1.57 -1.68 -2.45
CA GLU A 30 -1.53 -0.25 -2.20
C GLU A 30 -2.35 0.43 -3.30
N THR A 31 -3.58 0.78 -2.95
CA THR A 31 -4.32 1.80 -3.67
C THR A 31 -4.37 3.04 -2.80
N GLU A 32 -3.53 4.00 -3.20
CA GLU A 32 -3.51 5.42 -2.87
C GLU A 32 -3.55 5.75 -1.37
N SER A 33 -2.37 5.94 -0.78
CA SER A 33 -2.20 7.11 0.08
C SER A 33 -2.48 8.32 -0.80
N GLY A 34 -3.69 8.85 -0.75
CA GLY A 34 -4.01 10.13 -1.36
C GLY A 34 -3.10 11.15 -0.72
N ALA A 35 -2.05 11.57 -1.44
CA ALA A 35 -1.22 12.69 -1.01
C ALA A 35 -2.15 13.86 -0.61
N PRO A 36 -1.80 14.62 0.45
CA PRO A 36 -2.69 15.64 1.00
C PRO A 36 -3.21 16.55 -0.11
N ARG A 37 -4.54 16.57 -0.26
CA ARG A 37 -5.23 17.46 -1.18
C ARG A 37 -5.45 18.79 -0.50
N LEU A 38 -5.10 19.86 -1.19
CA LEU A 38 -5.37 21.22 -0.77
C LEU A 38 -6.49 21.77 -1.65
N ALA A 39 -7.62 22.11 -1.05
CA ALA A 39 -8.65 22.89 -1.73
C ALA A 39 -8.08 24.27 -2.10
N ILE A 40 -8.15 24.60 -3.39
CA ILE A 40 -7.74 25.88 -3.95
C ILE A 40 -8.95 26.80 -4.08
N ASP A 41 -10.06 26.27 -4.61
CA ASP A 41 -11.33 27.01 -4.72
C ASP A 41 -12.50 26.05 -4.91
N ASP A 42 -13.56 26.24 -4.13
CA ASP A 42 -14.87 25.59 -4.28
C ASP A 42 -15.94 26.55 -4.83
N PHE A 43 -15.55 27.80 -5.11
CA PHE A 43 -16.40 28.88 -5.62
C PHE A 43 -17.65 29.21 -4.79
N GLU A 44 -17.68 28.78 -3.53
CA GLU A 44 -18.67 29.24 -2.56
C GLU A 44 -18.28 30.60 -1.94
N GLY A 45 -17.02 30.99 -2.10
CA GLY A 45 -16.52 32.30 -1.71
C GLY A 45 -16.48 33.32 -2.85
N GLU A 46 -15.87 34.46 -2.54
CA GLU A 46 -15.31 35.34 -3.56
C GLU A 46 -14.13 34.61 -4.24
N PRO A 47 -14.05 34.58 -5.59
CA PRO A 47 -13.00 33.87 -6.33
C PRO A 47 -11.66 34.62 -6.25
N ARG A 48 -11.04 34.63 -5.06
CA ARG A 48 -9.79 35.36 -4.80
C ARG A 48 -8.66 34.81 -5.65
N GLY A 49 -7.83 35.70 -6.18
CA GLY A 49 -6.67 35.32 -7.00
C GLY A 49 -7.01 34.94 -8.45
N TRP A 50 -8.29 34.88 -8.82
CA TRP A 50 -8.72 34.68 -10.20
C TRP A 50 -8.83 36.01 -10.96
N ARG A 51 -8.41 36.01 -12.22
CA ARG A 51 -8.62 37.13 -13.16
C ARG A 51 -9.00 36.62 -14.54
N TYR A 52 -9.85 37.38 -15.21
CA TYR A 52 -10.17 37.17 -16.62
C TYR A 52 -8.98 37.57 -17.52
N VAL A 53 -8.79 36.83 -18.61
CA VAL A 53 -7.80 37.09 -19.66
C VAL A 53 -8.54 37.15 -20.99
N GLY A 54 -8.53 38.32 -21.64
CA GLY A 54 -9.30 38.56 -22.87
C GLY A 54 -8.64 38.05 -24.15
N GLY A 55 -7.37 37.61 -24.09
CA GLY A 55 -6.61 37.24 -25.28
C GLY A 55 -6.31 38.47 -26.12
N GLU A 56 -5.92 39.56 -25.46
CA GLU A 56 -5.75 40.90 -26.01
C GLU A 56 -4.75 40.94 -27.18
N GLU A 57 -3.85 39.96 -27.27
CA GLU A 57 -2.91 39.79 -28.39
C GLU A 57 -3.61 39.42 -29.71
N PHE A 58 -4.83 38.91 -29.65
CA PHE A 58 -5.65 38.48 -30.79
C PHE A 58 -7.01 39.19 -30.74
N PRO A 59 -7.15 40.39 -31.33
CA PRO A 59 -8.36 41.18 -31.19
C PRO A 59 -9.59 40.49 -31.82
N GLY A 60 -10.76 40.71 -31.21
CA GLY A 60 -12.07 40.31 -31.75
C GLY A 60 -12.88 39.36 -30.87
N ALA A 61 -12.25 38.68 -29.92
CA ALA A 61 -12.96 37.83 -28.96
C ALA A 61 -13.71 38.68 -27.93
N LYS A 62 -14.88 38.21 -27.51
CA LYS A 62 -15.64 38.72 -26.37
C LYS A 62 -15.79 37.62 -25.33
N GLY A 63 -15.74 37.99 -24.06
CA GLY A 63 -15.89 37.02 -22.99
C GLY A 63 -16.02 37.68 -21.62
N SER A 64 -16.29 36.84 -20.63
CA SER A 64 -16.43 37.23 -19.23
C SER A 64 -16.11 36.03 -18.35
N ALA A 65 -15.74 36.29 -17.09
CA ALA A 65 -15.62 35.26 -16.08
C ALA A 65 -16.26 35.72 -14.77
N ALA A 66 -17.18 34.94 -14.23
CA ALA A 66 -17.92 35.28 -13.03
C ALA A 66 -18.42 34.03 -12.30
N ILE A 67 -18.72 34.19 -11.01
CA ILE A 67 -19.45 33.18 -10.24
C ILE A 67 -20.86 33.04 -10.82
N ASP A 68 -21.33 31.81 -10.98
CA ASP A 68 -22.60 31.47 -11.64
C ASP A 68 -23.31 30.36 -10.83
N ALA A 69 -24.63 30.48 -10.67
CA ALA A 69 -25.45 29.54 -9.91
C ALA A 69 -26.30 28.61 -10.82
N ALA A 70 -26.17 28.73 -12.15
CA ALA A 70 -26.91 27.92 -13.12
C ALA A 70 -26.38 26.49 -13.21
N ALA A 71 -25.11 26.27 -12.84
CA ALA A 71 -24.52 24.95 -12.70
C ALA A 71 -23.49 24.98 -11.57
N ALA A 72 -23.48 23.93 -10.75
CA ALA A 72 -22.49 23.71 -9.69
C ALA A 72 -22.19 22.21 -9.60
N ARG A 73 -21.01 21.88 -9.06
CA ARG A 73 -20.56 20.54 -8.74
C ARG A 73 -20.06 20.59 -7.30
N GLY A 74 -20.90 20.10 -6.38
CA GLY A 74 -20.73 20.48 -4.99
C GLY A 74 -21.38 21.85 -4.74
N GLY A 75 -21.71 22.16 -3.48
CA GLY A 75 -22.22 23.48 -3.12
C GLY A 75 -23.44 23.97 -3.93
N ALA A 76 -23.44 25.27 -4.23
CA ALA A 76 -24.51 26.02 -4.89
C ALA A 76 -24.03 26.83 -6.10
N ARG A 77 -22.72 27.04 -6.31
CA ARG A 77 -22.17 27.91 -7.36
C ARG A 77 -20.92 27.32 -7.99
N SER A 78 -20.57 27.79 -9.18
CA SER A 78 -19.30 27.50 -9.86
C SER A 78 -18.74 28.76 -10.53
N TYR A 79 -17.55 28.67 -11.14
CA TYR A 79 -16.98 29.76 -11.92
C TYR A 79 -17.17 29.56 -13.42
N ARG A 80 -17.87 30.48 -14.07
CA ARG A 80 -18.22 30.40 -15.49
C ARG A 80 -17.36 31.34 -16.32
N LEU A 81 -16.58 30.77 -17.23
CA LEU A 81 -15.89 31.47 -18.31
C LEU A 81 -16.73 31.41 -19.58
N GLN A 82 -17.13 32.57 -20.11
CA GLN A 82 -17.90 32.71 -21.35
C GLN A 82 -17.01 33.21 -22.49
N ALA A 83 -17.26 32.72 -23.70
CA ALA A 83 -16.52 33.09 -24.89
C ALA A 83 -17.42 33.24 -26.12
N ASP A 84 -17.17 34.28 -26.92
CA ASP A 84 -17.75 34.53 -28.23
C ASP A 84 -16.64 34.99 -29.18
N PHE A 85 -16.40 34.20 -30.23
CA PHE A 85 -15.37 34.43 -31.24
C PHE A 85 -15.93 34.92 -32.59
N SER A 86 -17.21 35.31 -32.64
CA SER A 86 -17.85 35.82 -33.86
C SER A 86 -17.15 37.05 -34.43
N GLY A 87 -16.54 37.88 -33.58
CA GLY A 87 -15.75 39.05 -33.94
C GLY A 87 -14.27 38.77 -34.26
N GLY A 88 -13.81 37.52 -34.16
CA GLY A 88 -12.40 37.15 -34.28
C GLY A 88 -11.78 36.75 -32.93
N GLY A 89 -10.46 36.93 -32.81
CA GLY A 89 -9.67 36.49 -31.66
C GLY A 89 -9.32 34.99 -31.65
N ALA A 90 -8.40 34.63 -30.76
CA ALA A 90 -7.83 33.27 -30.67
C ALA A 90 -8.28 32.51 -29.42
N TYR A 91 -8.38 33.19 -28.27
CA TYR A 91 -8.80 32.58 -27.02
C TYR A 91 -9.36 33.62 -26.05
N VAL A 92 -10.11 33.17 -25.06
CA VAL A 92 -10.34 33.87 -23.79
C VAL A 92 -9.98 32.90 -22.67
N GLY A 93 -9.69 33.40 -21.48
CA GLY A 93 -9.25 32.55 -20.38
C GLY A 93 -9.47 33.14 -19.01
N VAL A 94 -9.10 32.32 -18.04
CA VAL A 94 -8.99 32.70 -16.64
C VAL A 94 -7.60 32.33 -16.16
N TRP A 95 -7.08 33.14 -15.25
CA TRP A 95 -5.77 32.96 -14.65
C TRP A 95 -5.90 33.01 -13.14
N ARG A 96 -5.28 32.06 -12.45
CA ARG A 96 -5.30 31.94 -11.00
C ARG A 96 -3.88 31.95 -10.47
N GLU A 97 -3.54 33.00 -9.73
CA GLU A 97 -2.31 33.04 -8.93
C GLU A 97 -2.39 31.98 -7.80
N LEU A 98 -1.29 31.46 -7.27
CA LEU A 98 -1.30 30.37 -6.26
C LEU A 98 -0.54 30.74 -4.98
N GLY A 99 -0.69 31.98 -4.52
CA GLY A 99 0.02 32.50 -3.34
C GLY A 99 -0.24 31.71 -2.04
N GLU A 100 -1.39 31.04 -1.93
CA GLU A 100 -1.76 30.21 -0.78
C GLU A 100 -0.89 28.94 -0.61
N LEU A 101 -0.17 28.53 -1.66
CA LEU A 101 0.70 27.37 -1.58
C LEU A 101 1.91 27.60 -0.67
N LYS A 102 2.25 28.87 -0.34
CA LYS A 102 3.38 29.26 0.53
C LYS A 102 4.70 28.61 0.12
N GLY A 103 4.91 28.46 -1.19
CA GLY A 103 6.11 27.84 -1.75
C GLY A 103 6.10 26.31 -1.80
N ARG A 104 4.96 25.66 -1.54
CA ARG A 104 4.79 24.20 -1.72
C ARG A 104 4.47 23.90 -3.18
N ASP A 105 5.13 22.89 -3.73
CA ASP A 105 4.83 22.40 -5.07
C ASP A 105 3.64 21.42 -5.06
N PHE A 106 3.06 21.18 -6.23
CA PHE A 106 2.03 20.17 -6.43
C PHE A 106 2.32 19.33 -7.66
N ARG A 107 1.95 18.04 -7.60
CA ARG A 107 2.11 17.12 -8.73
C ARG A 107 0.92 17.10 -9.67
N GLU A 108 -0.27 17.37 -9.15
CA GLU A 108 -1.52 17.41 -9.90
C GLU A 108 -2.36 18.61 -9.50
N LEU A 109 -3.00 19.25 -10.47
CA LEU A 109 -4.16 20.11 -10.26
C LEU A 109 -5.40 19.37 -10.77
N ARG A 110 -6.38 19.18 -9.90
CA ARG A 110 -7.65 18.53 -10.19
C ARG A 110 -8.76 19.57 -10.16
N LEU A 111 -9.65 19.50 -11.13
CA LEU A 111 -10.81 20.38 -11.19
C LEU A 111 -11.96 19.68 -11.90
N TRP A 112 -13.18 20.04 -11.52
CA TRP A 112 -14.36 19.64 -12.24
C TRP A 112 -14.71 20.70 -13.27
N VAL A 113 -15.04 20.25 -14.48
CA VAL A 113 -15.50 21.15 -15.55
C VAL A 113 -16.79 20.67 -16.18
N LYS A 114 -17.64 21.61 -16.58
CA LYS A 114 -18.78 21.38 -17.46
C LYS A 114 -18.68 22.32 -18.65
N ALA A 115 -18.79 21.76 -19.85
CA ALA A 115 -18.52 22.47 -21.09
C ALA A 115 -19.78 22.65 -21.94
N GLU A 116 -19.99 23.86 -22.44
CA GLU A 116 -21.00 24.20 -23.44
C GLU A 116 -20.27 24.64 -24.71
N ASN A 117 -20.42 23.86 -25.80
CA ASN A 117 -19.76 24.12 -27.08
C ASN A 117 -18.19 24.11 -27.04
N VAL A 118 -17.58 23.57 -25.99
CA VAL A 118 -16.12 23.41 -25.87
C VAL A 118 -15.75 21.94 -25.95
N ARG A 119 -14.92 21.57 -26.93
CA ARG A 119 -14.35 20.21 -27.07
C ARG A 119 -12.94 20.10 -26.52
N ARG A 120 -12.27 21.24 -26.29
CA ARG A 120 -10.87 21.29 -25.90
C ARG A 120 -10.56 22.60 -25.18
N ILE A 121 -9.79 22.52 -24.10
CA ILE A 121 -9.35 23.68 -23.33
C ILE A 121 -7.84 23.86 -23.43
N GLY A 122 -7.37 25.11 -23.41
CA GLY A 122 -5.97 25.42 -23.18
C GLY A 122 -5.67 25.34 -21.69
N VAL A 123 -4.50 24.82 -21.33
CA VAL A 123 -4.05 24.71 -19.94
C VAL A 123 -2.62 25.21 -19.84
N ARG A 124 -2.36 26.05 -18.84
CA ARG A 124 -1.05 26.67 -18.60
C ARG A 124 -0.70 26.58 -17.12
N ILE A 125 0.56 26.35 -16.80
CA ILE A 125 1.08 26.45 -15.43
C ILE A 125 2.36 27.28 -15.46
N LEU A 126 2.43 28.29 -14.57
CA LEU A 126 3.59 29.14 -14.38
C LEU A 126 4.42 28.60 -13.22
N ASP A 127 5.72 28.40 -13.41
CA ASP A 127 6.65 28.01 -12.34
C ASP A 127 7.31 29.22 -11.67
N ALA A 128 8.10 28.99 -10.62
CA ALA A 128 8.71 30.06 -9.82
C ALA A 128 9.79 30.85 -10.58
N SER A 129 10.32 30.32 -11.68
CA SER A 129 11.21 31.09 -12.55
C SER A 129 10.44 32.12 -13.41
N GLY A 130 9.11 32.03 -13.44
CA GLY A 130 8.25 32.75 -14.37
C GLY A 130 8.12 32.06 -15.72
N GLN A 131 8.54 30.79 -15.84
CA GLN A 131 8.36 30.01 -17.06
C GLN A 131 6.96 29.42 -17.09
N CYS A 132 6.26 29.69 -18.18
CA CYS A 132 4.95 29.12 -18.48
C CYS A 132 5.14 27.79 -19.22
N HIS A 133 4.42 26.75 -18.78
CA HIS A 133 4.38 25.42 -19.37
C HIS A 133 2.98 25.19 -19.92
N GLN A 134 2.88 24.75 -21.18
CA GLN A 134 1.61 24.52 -21.88
C GLN A 134 1.60 23.16 -22.58
N LYS A 135 0.42 22.53 -22.57
CA LYS A 135 0.16 21.37 -23.42
C LYS A 135 -0.07 21.81 -24.87
N ALA A 136 0.84 21.44 -25.76
CA ALA A 136 0.69 21.63 -27.20
C ALA A 136 -0.66 21.08 -27.68
N GLY A 137 -1.44 21.89 -28.37
CA GLY A 137 -2.76 21.52 -28.86
C GLY A 137 -3.82 21.31 -27.76
N GLY A 138 -3.62 21.78 -26.53
CA GLY A 138 -4.63 21.79 -25.47
C GLY A 138 -5.05 20.41 -24.93
N MET A 139 -5.97 20.42 -23.97
CA MET A 139 -6.54 19.23 -23.35
C MET A 139 -7.94 18.93 -23.91
N PRO A 140 -8.16 17.77 -24.55
CA PRO A 140 -9.48 17.39 -25.04
C PRO A 140 -10.43 17.11 -23.87
N LEU A 141 -11.70 17.47 -24.03
CA LEU A 141 -12.78 17.17 -23.10
C LEU A 141 -13.62 16.00 -23.65
N ARG A 142 -14.18 15.19 -22.75
CA ARG A 142 -15.19 14.18 -23.13
C ARG A 142 -16.42 14.89 -23.68
N ALA A 143 -17.00 14.31 -24.74
CA ALA A 143 -18.24 14.81 -25.34
C ALA A 143 -19.44 14.47 -24.44
N THR A 144 -19.62 15.25 -23.38
CA THR A 144 -20.71 15.14 -22.41
C THR A 144 -21.23 16.54 -22.04
N GLY A 145 -22.52 16.64 -21.75
CA GLY A 145 -23.13 17.83 -21.15
C GLY A 145 -23.04 17.85 -19.62
N ASP A 146 -22.53 16.79 -19.02
CA ASP A 146 -22.34 16.66 -17.57
C ASP A 146 -20.94 17.08 -17.14
N TRP A 147 -20.79 17.23 -15.83
CA TRP A 147 -19.52 17.50 -15.18
C TRP A 147 -18.51 16.36 -15.42
N GLN A 148 -17.25 16.73 -15.66
CA GLN A 148 -16.14 15.81 -15.80
C GLN A 148 -14.93 16.32 -15.04
N GLU A 149 -14.23 15.41 -14.37
CA GLU A 149 -12.95 15.74 -13.75
C GLU A 149 -11.87 15.88 -14.82
N VAL A 150 -11.10 16.95 -14.70
CA VAL A 150 -9.89 17.25 -15.44
C VAL A 150 -8.72 17.21 -14.46
N VAL A 151 -7.70 16.41 -14.80
CA VAL A 151 -6.49 16.25 -13.99
C VAL A 151 -5.29 16.75 -14.79
N LEU A 152 -4.69 17.84 -14.34
CA LEU A 152 -3.46 18.41 -14.91
C LEU A 152 -2.27 17.87 -14.14
N VAL A 153 -1.48 17.00 -14.76
CA VAL A 153 -0.25 16.46 -14.17
C VAL A 153 0.91 17.35 -14.59
N VAL A 154 1.62 17.98 -13.63
CA VAL A 154 2.64 18.99 -13.96
C VAL A 154 3.78 18.40 -14.79
N ARG A 155 4.20 17.16 -14.51
CA ARG A 155 5.23 16.46 -15.29
C ARG A 155 4.88 16.27 -16.77
N ASP A 156 3.59 16.22 -17.11
CA ASP A 156 3.13 16.02 -18.48
C ASP A 156 3.09 17.36 -19.25
N LEU A 157 3.20 18.49 -18.54
CA LEU A 157 3.29 19.84 -19.09
C LEU A 157 4.74 20.31 -19.19
N ALA A 158 5.56 19.96 -18.19
CA ALA A 158 6.99 20.23 -18.19
C ALA A 158 7.68 19.51 -19.36
N GLY A 159 8.58 20.21 -20.07
CA GLY A 159 9.24 19.74 -21.29
C GLY A 159 8.42 19.89 -22.57
N GLY A 160 7.18 20.39 -22.48
CA GLY A 160 6.30 20.71 -23.62
C GLY A 160 6.54 22.11 -24.20
N GLU A 161 5.48 22.78 -24.66
CA GLU A 161 5.57 24.18 -25.09
C GLU A 161 5.86 25.07 -23.86
N HIS A 162 6.88 25.92 -23.95
CA HIS A 162 7.26 26.80 -22.85
C HIS A 162 7.71 28.19 -23.34
N TRP A 163 7.50 29.20 -22.49
CA TRP A 163 7.96 30.58 -22.70
C TRP A 163 8.04 31.36 -21.39
N GLY A 164 8.77 32.48 -21.37
CA GLY A 164 8.97 33.29 -20.17
C GLY A 164 9.91 32.63 -19.17
N GLY A 165 10.32 33.39 -18.14
CA GLY A 165 11.21 32.90 -17.08
C GLY A 165 12.52 32.31 -17.57
N ALA A 166 12.94 31.18 -16.97
CA ALA A 166 14.16 30.46 -17.35
C ALA A 166 14.16 30.01 -18.83
N ASN A 167 12.98 29.72 -19.36
CA ASN A 167 12.71 29.28 -20.72
C ASN A 167 13.58 28.08 -21.20
N ASP A 168 13.82 27.09 -20.35
CA ASP A 168 14.62 25.89 -20.63
C ASP A 168 13.80 24.59 -20.71
N GLY A 169 12.48 24.70 -20.59
CA GLY A 169 11.53 23.58 -20.61
C GLY A 169 11.56 22.71 -19.35
N LYS A 170 12.43 23.00 -18.38
CA LYS A 170 12.46 22.30 -17.09
C LYS A 170 11.51 22.97 -16.12
N TRP A 171 11.00 22.17 -15.18
CA TRP A 171 10.16 22.69 -14.11
C TRP A 171 11.00 23.34 -13.02
N HIS A 172 10.74 24.61 -12.74
CA HIS A 172 11.37 25.37 -11.66
C HIS A 172 10.34 25.68 -10.58
N GLY A 173 9.85 24.63 -9.91
CA GLY A 173 8.84 24.76 -8.87
C GLY A 173 9.26 25.66 -7.71
N PRO A 174 8.31 26.07 -6.86
CA PRO A 174 6.89 25.69 -6.87
C PRO A 174 6.09 26.41 -7.97
N ALA A 175 4.91 25.88 -8.30
CA ALA A 175 3.97 26.56 -9.19
C ALA A 175 3.55 27.93 -8.61
N ALA A 176 3.63 28.97 -9.46
CA ALA A 176 3.24 30.33 -9.12
C ALA A 176 1.78 30.64 -9.50
N ALA A 177 1.30 30.08 -10.61
CA ALA A 177 -0.05 30.31 -11.12
C ALA A 177 -0.47 29.23 -12.12
N PHE A 178 -1.75 29.16 -12.46
CA PHE A 178 -2.24 28.39 -13.59
C PHE A 178 -3.31 29.14 -14.39
N GLY A 179 -3.53 28.73 -15.64
CA GLY A 179 -4.54 29.29 -16.52
C GLY A 179 -5.33 28.23 -17.27
N LEU A 180 -6.61 28.54 -17.50
CA LEU A 180 -7.55 27.74 -18.29
C LEU A 180 -8.16 28.61 -19.38
N ASN A 181 -8.14 28.13 -20.62
CA ASN A 181 -8.54 28.95 -21.77
C ASN A 181 -9.55 28.21 -22.64
N ILE A 182 -10.56 28.92 -23.12
CA ILE A 182 -11.37 28.48 -24.26
C ILE A 182 -10.67 29.03 -25.50
N GLY A 183 -10.10 28.13 -26.30
CA GLY A 183 -9.53 28.49 -27.61
C GLY A 183 -10.59 28.41 -28.69
N ARG A 184 -10.54 29.32 -29.67
CA ARG A 184 -11.41 29.30 -30.85
C ARG A 184 -11.32 27.97 -31.58
N ASP A 185 -10.12 27.42 -31.72
CA ASP A 185 -9.87 26.12 -32.35
C ASP A 185 -10.37 24.92 -31.52
N GLY A 186 -10.71 25.15 -30.24
CA GLY A 186 -11.26 24.19 -29.29
C GLY A 186 -12.79 24.17 -29.21
N LEU A 187 -13.49 24.92 -30.07
CA LEU A 187 -14.95 24.90 -30.13
C LEU A 187 -15.50 23.69 -30.91
N ALA A 188 -16.69 23.24 -30.53
CA ALA A 188 -17.43 22.22 -31.30
C ALA A 188 -18.14 22.85 -32.52
N ALA A 189 -18.64 24.08 -32.40
CA ALA A 189 -19.22 24.89 -33.46
C ALA A 189 -18.72 26.34 -33.35
N GLN A 190 -18.15 26.88 -34.43
CA GLN A 190 -17.48 28.20 -34.45
C GLN A 190 -18.45 29.39 -34.33
N ASP A 191 -19.71 29.19 -34.69
CA ASP A 191 -20.77 30.19 -34.77
C ASP A 191 -21.62 30.29 -33.50
N ARG A 192 -21.33 29.47 -32.47
CA ARG A 192 -22.09 29.43 -31.23
C ARG A 192 -21.26 29.97 -30.06
N PRO A 193 -21.89 30.70 -29.12
CA PRO A 193 -21.26 31.02 -27.85
C PRO A 193 -20.78 29.74 -27.14
N ALA A 194 -19.72 29.87 -26.36
CA ALA A 194 -19.15 28.79 -25.58
C ALA A 194 -19.05 29.18 -24.11
N ALA A 195 -19.21 28.20 -23.23
CA ALA A 195 -19.00 28.40 -21.80
C ALA A 195 -18.26 27.21 -21.20
N LEU A 196 -17.44 27.50 -20.19
CA LEU A 196 -16.78 26.52 -19.35
C LEU A 196 -17.10 26.86 -17.89
N PHE A 197 -17.81 25.97 -17.22
CA PHE A 197 -18.01 26.02 -15.78
C PHE A 197 -16.87 25.25 -15.12
N ILE A 198 -16.28 25.81 -14.06
CA ILE A 198 -15.14 25.27 -13.32
C ILE A 198 -15.54 25.20 -11.86
N ASP A 199 -15.28 24.07 -11.21
CA ASP A 199 -15.63 23.84 -9.82
C ASP A 199 -14.65 22.89 -9.11
N ASP A 200 -14.71 22.85 -7.77
CA ASP A 200 -13.94 21.94 -6.91
C ASP A 200 -12.45 21.81 -7.35
N VAL A 201 -11.72 22.92 -7.29
CA VAL A 201 -10.30 22.99 -7.68
C VAL A 201 -9.44 22.55 -6.50
N GLU A 202 -8.68 21.47 -6.68
CA GLU A 202 -7.80 20.89 -5.68
C GLU A 202 -6.37 20.73 -6.20
N ALA A 203 -5.37 21.03 -5.37
CA ALA A 203 -3.97 20.72 -5.63
C ALA A 203 -3.55 19.48 -4.84
N VAL A 204 -2.93 18.50 -5.50
CA VAL A 204 -2.30 17.36 -4.84
C VAL A 204 -0.85 17.71 -4.56
N LEU A 205 -0.55 18.05 -3.30
CA LEU A 205 0.77 18.52 -2.91
C LEU A 205 1.85 17.44 -3.10
N GLY A 206 3.05 17.85 -3.52
CA GLY A 206 4.17 16.96 -3.81
C GLY A 206 5.07 17.51 -4.92
N ALA A 207 6.25 16.93 -5.15
CA ALA A 207 7.11 17.39 -6.25
C ALA A 207 6.45 17.20 -7.61
N ALA A 208 6.46 18.26 -8.41
CA ALA A 208 5.85 18.29 -9.74
C ALA A 208 6.53 17.40 -10.78
N VAL A 209 7.85 17.23 -10.69
CA VAL A 209 8.67 16.40 -11.58
C VAL A 209 9.53 15.46 -10.74
N GLY A 210 9.76 14.25 -11.24
CA GLY A 210 10.52 13.24 -10.50
C GLY A 210 11.97 13.67 -10.26
N GLY A 211 12.34 13.76 -8.99
CA GLY A 211 13.69 14.05 -8.55
C GLY A 211 14.70 12.93 -8.82
N ARG A 212 15.96 13.21 -8.49
CA ARG A 212 17.05 12.23 -8.51
C ARG A 212 17.10 11.43 -7.22
N ALA A 213 17.54 10.18 -7.32
CA ALA A 213 17.86 9.35 -6.17
C ALA A 213 19.26 8.77 -6.31
N ALA A 214 19.99 8.83 -5.22
CA ALA A 214 21.29 8.25 -5.02
C ALA A 214 21.27 7.34 -3.80
N VAL A 215 22.12 6.33 -3.77
CA VAL A 215 22.12 5.32 -2.70
C VAL A 215 23.52 5.12 -2.12
N ARG A 216 23.57 5.02 -0.80
CA ARG A 216 24.77 4.71 -0.02
C ARG A 216 24.79 3.22 0.34
N PRO A 217 25.92 2.67 0.81
CA PRO A 217 25.95 1.32 1.37
C PRO A 217 24.82 1.13 2.40
N ALA A 218 24.16 -0.01 2.42
CA ALA A 218 23.22 -0.36 3.46
C ALA A 218 23.98 -0.83 4.71
N VAL A 219 23.33 -0.76 5.87
CA VAL A 219 23.82 -1.42 7.09
C VAL A 219 23.08 -2.74 7.24
N VAL A 220 23.81 -3.86 7.26
CA VAL A 220 23.26 -5.20 7.46
C VAL A 220 23.58 -5.63 8.90
N ALA A 221 22.54 -5.86 9.70
CA ALA A 221 22.66 -6.18 11.11
C ALA A 221 21.71 -7.36 11.50
N PRO A 222 22.24 -8.48 12.02
CA PRO A 222 23.66 -8.83 12.06
C PRO A 222 24.26 -9.00 10.66
N PRO A 223 25.59 -8.85 10.49
CA PRO A 223 26.24 -9.02 9.18
C PRO A 223 26.19 -10.47 8.66
N SER A 224 25.92 -11.43 9.55
CA SER A 224 25.68 -12.82 9.20
C SER A 224 24.37 -13.33 9.81
N CYS A 225 23.58 -14.05 9.02
CA CYS A 225 22.27 -14.56 9.41
C CYS A 225 22.13 -16.04 9.05
N ARG A 226 21.39 -16.79 9.87
CA ARG A 226 21.05 -18.19 9.58
C ARG A 226 19.94 -18.28 8.53
N PRO A 227 19.92 -19.31 7.67
CA PRO A 227 18.74 -19.66 6.90
C PRO A 227 17.51 -19.84 7.80
N GLY A 228 16.36 -19.31 7.39
CA GLY A 228 15.09 -19.38 8.12
C GLY A 228 14.93 -18.33 9.23
N PHE A 229 15.87 -17.39 9.34
CA PHE A 229 15.80 -16.22 10.25
C PHE A 229 15.78 -14.93 9.42
N SER A 230 15.58 -13.79 10.09
CA SER A 230 15.61 -12.47 9.47
C SER A 230 16.88 -11.69 9.78
N ALA A 231 17.33 -10.90 8.81
CA ALA A 231 18.38 -9.89 8.97
C ALA A 231 17.78 -8.49 8.81
N ARG A 232 18.14 -7.55 9.68
CA ARG A 232 17.72 -6.15 9.56
C ARG A 232 18.65 -5.42 8.61
N ILE A 233 18.10 -4.80 7.59
CA ILE A 233 18.86 -4.00 6.62
C ILE A 233 18.39 -2.55 6.69
N THR A 234 19.31 -1.63 6.95
CA THR A 234 19.07 -0.18 6.92
C THR A 234 19.50 0.38 5.58
N PHE A 235 18.53 0.78 4.76
CA PHE A 235 18.74 1.41 3.46
C PHE A 235 18.94 2.91 3.64
N ARG A 236 19.88 3.48 2.89
CA ARG A 236 20.32 4.88 3.01
C ARG A 236 20.34 5.54 1.64
N TRP A 237 19.50 6.54 1.48
CA TRP A 237 19.28 7.25 0.23
C TRP A 237 19.62 8.74 0.39
N GLU A 238 20.04 9.36 -0.70
CA GLU A 238 20.00 10.80 -0.89
C GLU A 238 19.12 11.08 -2.09
N ALA A 239 18.01 11.77 -1.88
CA ALA A 239 17.01 11.92 -2.93
C ALA A 239 16.33 13.28 -2.88
N GLU A 240 15.97 13.74 -4.06
CA GLU A 240 14.94 14.76 -4.28
C GLU A 240 13.57 14.04 -4.30
N PRO A 241 12.46 14.77 -4.14
CA PRO A 241 11.17 14.10 -4.11
C PRO A 241 10.86 13.50 -5.49
N MET A 242 10.55 12.20 -5.51
CA MET A 242 10.54 11.42 -6.75
C MET A 242 9.28 11.63 -7.61
N GLY A 243 8.40 12.57 -7.22
CA GLY A 243 7.16 12.95 -7.91
C GLY A 243 6.04 11.90 -7.85
N ARG A 244 6.36 10.63 -7.56
CA ARG A 244 5.44 9.53 -7.27
C ARG A 244 6.12 8.51 -6.36
N ASP A 245 5.32 7.56 -5.87
CA ASP A 245 5.77 6.50 -4.99
C ASP A 245 6.26 5.28 -5.79
N PHE A 246 7.50 4.90 -5.53
CA PHE A 246 8.17 3.73 -6.08
C PHE A 246 8.33 2.67 -4.97
N LEU A 247 8.27 1.40 -5.36
CA LEU A 247 8.70 0.30 -4.51
C LEU A 247 10.22 0.17 -4.60
N ALA A 248 10.85 -0.26 -3.50
CA ALA A 248 12.22 -0.70 -3.53
C ALA A 248 12.27 -2.19 -3.86
N PHE A 249 12.95 -2.57 -4.95
CA PHE A 249 13.32 -3.97 -5.15
C PHE A 249 14.63 -4.25 -4.43
N VAL A 250 14.73 -5.41 -3.79
CA VAL A 250 15.94 -5.83 -3.07
C VAL A 250 16.28 -7.25 -3.47
N HIS A 251 17.37 -7.41 -4.22
CA HIS A 251 17.84 -8.70 -4.70
C HIS A 251 19.08 -9.15 -3.93
N PHE A 252 19.08 -10.41 -3.53
CA PHE A 252 20.22 -11.08 -2.92
C PHE A 252 20.85 -11.98 -3.97
N ARG A 253 22.00 -11.56 -4.49
CA ARG A 253 22.67 -12.25 -5.60
C ARG A 253 23.85 -13.07 -5.11
N ALA A 254 23.92 -14.32 -5.55
CA ALA A 254 25.07 -15.17 -5.33
C ALA A 254 26.30 -14.69 -6.11
N SER A 255 27.45 -15.30 -5.85
CA SER A 255 28.72 -14.99 -6.51
C SER A 255 28.69 -15.19 -8.04
N ASP A 256 27.86 -16.11 -8.53
CA ASP A 256 27.64 -16.36 -9.96
C ASP A 256 26.71 -15.33 -10.63
N GLY A 257 26.20 -14.36 -9.86
CA GLY A 257 25.32 -13.29 -10.33
C GLY A 257 23.83 -13.65 -10.38
N ARG A 258 23.46 -14.91 -10.11
CA ARG A 258 22.06 -15.32 -10.02
C ARG A 258 21.41 -14.73 -8.78
N MET A 259 20.16 -14.32 -8.92
CA MET A 259 19.32 -13.95 -7.79
C MET A 259 18.96 -15.23 -7.01
N ALA A 260 19.36 -15.28 -5.74
CA ALA A 260 19.03 -16.37 -4.85
C ALA A 260 17.65 -16.18 -4.21
N PHE A 261 17.36 -14.95 -3.78
CA PHE A 261 16.06 -14.52 -3.27
C PHE A 261 15.91 -13.00 -3.34
N GLN A 262 14.72 -12.50 -3.03
CA GLN A 262 14.39 -11.06 -3.02
C GLN A 262 13.50 -10.67 -1.84
N SER A 263 13.42 -9.38 -1.53
CA SER A 263 12.59 -8.83 -0.46
C SER A 263 12.12 -7.41 -0.79
N ASP A 264 11.28 -7.31 -1.82
CA ASP A 264 10.76 -6.04 -2.31
C ASP A 264 9.73 -5.46 -1.36
N HIS A 265 9.74 -4.14 -1.19
CA HIS A 265 8.87 -3.47 -0.22
C HIS A 265 8.63 -2.00 -0.59
N ALA A 266 7.55 -1.44 -0.06
CA ALA A 266 7.36 0.01 -0.05
C ALA A 266 8.30 0.63 1.00
N PRO A 267 9.08 1.67 0.67
CA PRO A 267 9.83 2.42 1.67
C PRO A 267 8.93 2.98 2.77
N ARG A 268 9.45 3.07 4.01
CA ARG A 268 8.70 3.58 5.18
C ARG A 268 8.15 5.00 4.97
N THR A 269 8.90 5.82 4.24
CA THR A 269 8.47 7.15 3.80
C THR A 269 8.19 7.07 2.30
N PRO A 270 7.01 7.50 1.82
CA PRO A 270 6.68 7.49 0.39
C PRO A 270 7.74 8.24 -0.44
N THR A 271 8.18 7.67 -1.57
CA THR A 271 9.29 8.25 -2.35
C THR A 271 8.92 9.58 -3.01
N SER A 272 7.63 9.84 -3.22
CA SER A 272 7.13 11.10 -3.77
C SER A 272 7.46 12.33 -2.91
N ILE A 273 7.73 12.11 -1.62
CA ILE A 273 8.05 13.16 -0.65
C ILE A 273 9.48 13.06 -0.09
N TRP A 274 10.32 12.18 -0.66
CA TRP A 274 11.74 12.10 -0.25
C TRP A 274 12.44 13.45 -0.40
N SER A 275 13.32 13.78 0.53
CA SER A 275 14.09 15.02 0.46
C SER A 275 15.36 14.90 1.28
N GLY A 276 16.51 15.18 0.65
CA GLY A 276 17.81 15.02 1.28
C GLY A 276 18.08 13.57 1.68
N ARG A 277 18.60 13.37 2.90
CA ARG A 277 18.92 12.04 3.42
C ARG A 277 17.66 11.32 3.89
N VAL A 278 17.39 10.15 3.32
CA VAL A 278 16.31 9.25 3.73
C VAL A 278 16.89 7.93 4.20
N GLU A 279 16.53 7.50 5.40
CA GLU A 279 17.02 6.27 6.00
C GLU A 279 15.86 5.49 6.63
N TYR A 280 15.81 4.19 6.36
CA TYR A 280 14.83 3.31 6.97
C TYR A 280 15.38 1.89 7.06
N SER A 281 14.82 1.10 7.99
CA SER A 281 15.18 -0.31 8.14
C SER A 281 14.04 -1.23 7.71
N TYR A 282 14.40 -2.40 7.22
CA TYR A 282 13.48 -3.48 6.87
C TYR A 282 14.06 -4.82 7.33
N ASN A 283 13.23 -5.69 7.89
CA ASN A 283 13.64 -7.06 8.22
C ASN A 283 13.45 -7.95 7.00
N VAL A 284 14.54 -8.58 6.57
CA VAL A 284 14.54 -9.48 5.41
C VAL A 284 14.61 -10.91 5.90
N LEU A 285 13.62 -11.72 5.54
CA LEU A 285 13.66 -13.17 5.73
C LEU A 285 14.74 -13.78 4.82
N VAL A 286 15.68 -14.50 5.40
CA VAL A 286 16.55 -15.43 4.68
C VAL A 286 15.80 -16.75 4.56
N PRO A 287 15.44 -17.25 3.36
CA PRO A 287 14.74 -18.51 3.23
C PRO A 287 15.54 -19.66 3.84
N ALA A 288 14.84 -20.59 4.50
CA ALA A 288 15.46 -21.77 5.09
C ALA A 288 16.18 -22.67 4.07
N THR A 289 15.89 -22.52 2.78
CA THR A 289 16.48 -23.29 1.68
C THR A 289 17.70 -22.64 1.04
N VAL A 290 18.04 -21.40 1.39
CA VAL A 290 19.19 -20.70 0.83
C VAL A 290 20.48 -21.26 1.45
N PRO A 291 21.47 -21.69 0.65
CA PRO A 291 22.71 -22.26 1.17
C PRO A 291 23.63 -21.20 1.78
N ASP A 292 24.57 -21.64 2.60
CA ASP A 292 25.61 -20.79 3.17
C ASP A 292 26.43 -20.10 2.06
N GLY A 293 26.78 -18.84 2.28
CA GLY A 293 27.56 -18.04 1.33
C GLY A 293 27.35 -16.53 1.49
N ASP A 294 28.09 -15.78 0.69
CA ASP A 294 28.00 -14.33 0.64
C ASP A 294 27.05 -13.89 -0.48
N TYR A 295 26.03 -13.11 -0.12
CA TYR A 295 25.03 -12.62 -1.06
C TYR A 295 25.12 -11.11 -1.18
N ARG A 296 25.35 -10.63 -2.40
CA ARG A 296 25.35 -9.20 -2.71
C ARG A 296 23.93 -8.66 -2.56
N VAL A 297 23.78 -7.61 -1.77
CA VAL A 297 22.52 -6.89 -1.60
C VAL A 297 22.46 -5.82 -2.68
N VAL A 298 21.55 -5.98 -3.63
CA VAL A 298 21.34 -5.07 -4.75
C VAL A 298 19.96 -4.42 -4.60
N VAL A 299 19.91 -3.09 -4.64
CA VAL A 299 18.68 -2.32 -4.48
C VAL A 299 18.42 -1.44 -5.70
N GLY A 300 17.16 -1.24 -6.02
CA GLY A 300 16.72 -0.17 -6.91
C GLY A 300 15.27 0.20 -6.68
N LEU A 301 14.75 1.11 -7.49
CA LEU A 301 13.37 1.57 -7.41
C LEU A 301 12.58 1.09 -8.64
N TYR A 302 11.28 0.84 -8.48
CA TYR A 302 10.41 0.47 -9.58
C TYR A 302 8.95 0.88 -9.34
N ASP A 303 8.24 1.16 -10.42
CA ASP A 303 6.79 1.42 -10.39
C ASP A 303 6.03 0.14 -10.81
N LYS A 304 5.32 -0.48 -9.87
CA LYS A 304 4.53 -1.69 -10.11
C LYS A 304 3.42 -1.48 -11.14
N LYS A 305 2.84 -0.27 -11.23
CA LYS A 305 1.76 0.06 -12.19
C LYS A 305 2.30 0.33 -13.59
N ALA A 306 3.58 0.64 -13.72
CA ALA A 306 4.25 0.77 -15.01
C ALA A 306 4.65 -0.58 -15.60
N ALA A 307 4.66 -1.67 -14.83
CA ALA A 307 5.09 -3.00 -15.27
C ALA A 307 4.34 -3.48 -16.54
N ASP A 308 3.06 -3.15 -16.68
CA ASP A 308 2.24 -3.48 -17.87
C ASP A 308 2.65 -2.70 -19.14
N ARG A 309 3.42 -1.62 -18.99
CA ARG A 309 3.90 -0.71 -20.05
C ARG A 309 5.42 -0.76 -20.23
N GLY A 310 6.08 -1.72 -19.59
CA GLY A 310 7.54 -1.80 -19.46
C GLY A 310 8.00 -1.25 -18.12
N TRP A 311 8.79 -2.03 -17.39
CA TRP A 311 9.30 -1.68 -16.05
C TRP A 311 9.96 -0.30 -16.04
N ASP A 312 9.35 0.63 -15.31
CA ASP A 312 9.86 1.99 -15.13
C ASP A 312 10.77 2.00 -13.90
N HIS A 313 12.07 1.89 -14.17
CA HIS A 313 13.12 2.02 -13.17
C HIS A 313 13.75 3.40 -13.31
N PRO A 314 13.59 4.30 -12.32
CA PRO A 314 14.34 5.52 -12.35
C PRO A 314 15.83 5.20 -12.17
N ALA A 315 16.68 6.15 -12.50
CA ALA A 315 17.48 6.57 -11.37
C ALA A 315 18.99 6.60 -11.46
N LEU A 316 19.61 5.56 -10.94
CA LEU A 316 20.26 5.69 -9.64
C LEU A 316 21.74 6.04 -9.73
N GLU A 317 22.15 6.94 -8.84
CA GLU A 317 23.54 7.24 -8.57
C GLU A 317 24.05 6.40 -7.39
N ALA A 318 25.24 5.81 -7.53
CA ALA A 318 25.92 5.12 -6.44
C ALA A 318 26.84 6.11 -5.72
N LEU A 319 26.58 6.35 -4.44
CA LEU A 319 27.44 7.17 -3.57
C LEU A 319 28.51 6.29 -2.88
N ASP A 320 29.59 6.92 -2.42
CA ASP A 320 30.80 6.28 -1.88
C ASP A 320 30.55 4.95 -1.14
N GLY A 321 31.07 3.87 -1.73
CA GLY A 321 30.97 2.49 -1.24
C GLY A 321 29.83 1.66 -1.83
N ALA A 322 28.81 2.30 -2.41
CA ALA A 322 27.84 1.59 -3.26
C ALA A 322 28.42 1.38 -4.66
N ILE A 323 27.96 0.35 -5.37
CA ILE A 323 28.47 -0.01 -6.69
C ILE A 323 27.29 -0.04 -7.67
N ALA A 324 27.32 0.83 -8.67
CA ALA A 324 26.34 0.81 -9.76
C ALA A 324 26.46 -0.50 -10.57
N GLU A 325 25.34 -1.20 -10.78
CA GLU A 325 25.35 -2.41 -11.62
C GLU A 325 25.55 -2.03 -13.10
N LYS A 326 26.44 -2.74 -13.80
CA LYS A 326 26.80 -2.48 -15.21
C LYS A 326 25.68 -2.97 -16.16
N GLY A 327 25.45 -2.26 -17.26
CA GLY A 327 24.64 -2.77 -18.40
C GLY A 327 23.68 -1.80 -19.06
N GLN A 328 23.57 -0.55 -18.60
CA GLN A 328 22.75 0.49 -19.22
C GLN A 328 23.51 1.82 -19.21
N GLU A 329 23.19 2.75 -20.14
CA GLU A 329 23.78 4.11 -20.19
C GLU A 329 23.58 4.88 -18.86
N ARG A 330 22.60 4.45 -18.07
CA ARG A 330 22.29 4.91 -16.72
C ARG A 330 22.02 3.70 -15.82
N ALA A 331 22.64 3.65 -14.64
CA ALA A 331 22.37 2.58 -13.68
C ALA A 331 20.95 2.72 -13.09
N THR A 332 20.25 1.60 -12.91
CA THR A 332 18.90 1.54 -12.31
C THR A 332 18.88 0.75 -11.00
N SER A 333 20.05 0.20 -10.62
CA SER A 333 20.28 -0.49 -9.36
C SER A 333 21.73 -0.33 -8.90
N CYS A 334 21.94 -0.49 -7.60
CA CYS A 334 23.26 -0.50 -7.01
C CYS A 334 23.41 -1.66 -6.02
N GLN A 335 24.57 -2.29 -6.01
CA GLN A 335 25.00 -3.10 -4.88
C GLN A 335 25.31 -2.18 -3.70
N VAL A 336 24.66 -2.45 -2.57
CA VAL A 336 24.75 -1.63 -1.35
C VAL A 336 25.35 -2.39 -0.17
N GLY A 337 25.66 -3.68 -0.32
CA GLY A 337 26.30 -4.45 0.74
C GLY A 337 26.41 -5.93 0.45
N ILE A 338 26.77 -6.68 1.47
CA ILE A 338 26.82 -8.15 1.48
C ILE A 338 26.07 -8.63 2.72
N LEU A 339 25.19 -9.62 2.54
CA LEU A 339 24.63 -10.42 3.62
C LEU A 339 25.31 -11.79 3.60
N LYS A 340 25.97 -12.17 4.70
CA LYS A 340 26.52 -13.51 4.85
C LYS A 340 25.46 -14.46 5.39
N VAL A 341 25.08 -15.47 4.63
CA VAL A 341 24.25 -16.57 5.13
C VAL A 341 25.17 -17.66 5.67
N ASP A 342 24.96 -18.05 6.92
CA ASP A 342 25.80 -19.03 7.61
C ASP A 342 24.95 -19.79 8.64
N ALA A 343 24.74 -21.10 8.42
CA ALA A 343 24.01 -21.96 9.34
C ALA A 343 24.64 -22.04 10.74
N GLY A 344 25.93 -21.71 10.87
CA GLY A 344 26.68 -21.63 12.12
C GLY A 344 26.64 -20.27 12.80
N ALA A 345 26.06 -19.22 12.20
CA ALA A 345 25.98 -17.89 12.82
C ALA A 345 25.28 -17.94 14.20
N PRO A 346 25.59 -17.08 15.17
CA PRO A 346 24.84 -17.04 16.43
C PRO A 346 23.34 -16.85 16.21
N LEU A 347 22.51 -17.43 17.08
CA LEU A 347 21.08 -17.11 17.09
C LEU A 347 20.91 -15.62 17.43
N PRO A 348 19.89 -14.94 16.87
CA PRO A 348 19.59 -13.57 17.24
C PRO A 348 19.33 -13.47 18.75
N GLU A 349 20.02 -12.55 19.42
CA GLU A 349 19.72 -12.22 20.80
C GLU A 349 18.48 -11.32 20.82
N LEU A 350 17.40 -11.83 21.40
CA LEU A 350 16.17 -11.05 21.57
C LEU A 350 16.28 -10.18 22.84
N PRO A 351 15.71 -8.97 22.83
CA PRO A 351 15.68 -8.14 24.03
C PRO A 351 14.82 -8.78 25.13
N ALA A 352 15.00 -8.31 26.36
CA ALA A 352 14.17 -8.76 27.47
C ALA A 352 12.70 -8.37 27.28
N PRO A 353 11.74 -9.16 27.79
CA PRO A 353 10.33 -8.78 27.82
C PRO A 353 10.13 -7.40 28.49
N ALA A 354 9.30 -6.57 27.87
CA ALA A 354 9.02 -5.20 28.28
C ALA A 354 7.52 -4.93 28.51
N LEU A 355 6.66 -5.92 28.28
CA LEU A 355 5.22 -5.82 28.53
C LEU A 355 4.94 -5.52 30.01
N ASP A 356 4.21 -4.44 30.25
CA ASP A 356 3.73 -4.03 31.57
C ASP A 356 2.20 -4.02 31.57
N LEU A 357 1.62 -4.83 32.46
CA LEU A 357 0.18 -4.93 32.68
C LEU A 357 -0.23 -4.39 34.06
N ASP A 358 0.65 -3.65 34.75
CA ASP A 358 0.30 -3.00 35.99
C ASP A 358 -0.85 -2.03 35.80
N GLY A 359 -1.84 -2.16 36.68
CA GLY A 359 -3.08 -1.40 36.57
C GLY A 359 -4.02 -1.89 35.47
N PHE A 360 -3.79 -3.05 34.86
CA PHE A 360 -4.78 -3.72 34.00
C PHE A 360 -5.60 -4.75 34.77
N VAL A 361 -6.75 -5.13 34.21
CA VAL A 361 -7.61 -6.23 34.65
C VAL A 361 -8.03 -7.06 33.45
N VAL A 362 -8.22 -8.37 33.65
CA VAL A 362 -8.73 -9.27 32.62
C VAL A 362 -10.21 -8.97 32.37
N THR A 363 -10.60 -8.85 31.11
CA THR A 363 -11.97 -8.54 30.65
C THR A 363 -12.54 -9.61 29.71
N PHE A 364 -11.67 -10.44 29.14
CA PHE A 364 -12.01 -11.67 28.44
C PHE A 364 -10.95 -12.71 28.76
N ASP A 365 -11.40 -13.91 29.11
CA ASP A 365 -10.53 -15.02 29.52
C ASP A 365 -11.08 -16.31 28.91
N GLU A 366 -10.37 -16.82 27.92
CA GLU A 366 -10.66 -18.07 27.25
C GLU A 366 -9.52 -19.05 27.50
N GLU A 367 -9.74 -20.02 28.38
CA GLU A 367 -8.78 -21.08 28.72
C GLU A 367 -9.14 -22.42 28.04
N PHE A 368 -10.15 -22.42 27.16
CA PHE A 368 -10.61 -23.60 26.42
C PHE A 368 -10.87 -24.85 27.29
N ASP A 369 -11.46 -24.69 28.48
CA ASP A 369 -11.96 -25.81 29.30
C ASP A 369 -13.15 -26.54 28.62
N ASP A 370 -13.89 -25.83 27.77
CA ASP A 370 -14.94 -26.36 26.90
C ASP A 370 -14.97 -25.64 25.54
N LEU A 371 -15.51 -26.30 24.50
CA LEU A 371 -15.66 -25.72 23.17
C LEU A 371 -17.03 -25.01 23.02
N SER A 372 -17.09 -23.73 23.40
CA SER A 372 -18.28 -22.89 23.26
C SER A 372 -18.34 -22.21 21.88
N VAL A 373 -18.83 -22.95 20.88
CA VAL A 373 -18.84 -22.53 19.46
C VAL A 373 -20.20 -22.74 18.80
N SER A 374 -20.68 -21.76 18.04
CA SER A 374 -21.83 -21.90 17.13
C SER A 374 -21.51 -21.32 15.75
N ALA A 375 -22.32 -21.64 14.73
CA ALA A 375 -22.20 -20.98 13.42
C ALA A 375 -22.53 -19.49 13.52
N ALA A 376 -23.77 -19.17 13.90
CA ALA A 376 -24.22 -17.83 14.20
C ALA A 376 -25.42 -17.92 15.17
N GLY A 377 -25.30 -17.45 16.40
CA GLY A 377 -26.40 -17.49 17.37
C GLY A 377 -25.97 -17.12 18.79
N PRO A 378 -26.83 -16.47 19.59
CA PRO A 378 -26.41 -15.96 20.89
C PRO A 378 -26.03 -17.09 21.86
N GLY A 379 -25.14 -16.80 22.81
CA GLY A 379 -24.84 -17.69 23.93
C GLY A 379 -23.60 -18.57 23.77
N THR A 380 -22.82 -18.42 22.70
CA THR A 380 -21.48 -19.02 22.58
C THR A 380 -20.39 -17.96 22.66
N ARG A 381 -19.20 -18.37 23.10
CA ARG A 381 -18.02 -17.48 23.16
C ARG A 381 -17.47 -17.18 21.76
N TRP A 382 -17.53 -18.17 20.87
CA TRP A 382 -16.98 -18.10 19.53
C TRP A 382 -18.01 -18.41 18.44
N PHE A 383 -17.78 -17.86 17.26
CA PHE A 383 -18.60 -17.98 16.06
C PHE A 383 -17.75 -18.41 14.87
N THR A 384 -18.25 -19.34 14.06
CA THR A 384 -17.55 -19.80 12.85
C THR A 384 -18.06 -19.18 11.56
N ALA A 385 -19.28 -18.61 11.55
CA ALA A 385 -19.77 -17.85 10.41
C ALA A 385 -19.08 -16.48 10.41
N THR A 386 -17.99 -16.37 9.67
CA THR A 386 -17.34 -15.10 9.35
C THR A 386 -17.80 -14.62 7.98
N LYS A 387 -17.66 -13.33 7.69
CA LYS A 387 -18.03 -12.77 6.38
C LYS A 387 -17.05 -13.18 5.26
N GLU A 388 -15.94 -13.84 5.60
CA GLU A 388 -14.78 -13.98 4.74
C GLU A 388 -14.23 -15.41 4.77
N ASN A 389 -14.05 -15.97 3.57
CA ASN A 389 -13.30 -17.18 3.32
C ASN A 389 -12.10 -16.76 2.47
N PHE A 390 -10.90 -17.02 2.95
CA PHE A 390 -9.66 -16.55 2.35
C PHE A 390 -8.57 -17.62 2.41
N GLY A 391 -7.53 -17.43 1.60
CA GLY A 391 -6.50 -18.44 1.41
C GLY A 391 -6.98 -19.65 0.61
N ASP A 392 -6.20 -20.73 0.66
CA ASP A 392 -6.38 -21.92 -0.17
C ASP A 392 -7.15 -23.06 0.54
N ALA A 393 -7.59 -22.84 1.78
CA ALA A 393 -8.39 -23.78 2.55
C ALA A 393 -9.79 -23.21 2.79
N ARG A 394 -10.82 -24.02 2.57
CA ARG A 394 -12.19 -23.63 2.89
C ARG A 394 -12.41 -23.66 4.41
N PHE A 395 -12.84 -22.55 4.99
CA PHE A 395 -13.34 -22.57 6.37
C PHE A 395 -14.69 -23.30 6.49
N VAL A 396 -14.79 -24.21 7.47
CA VAL A 396 -15.97 -25.06 7.71
C VAL A 396 -16.74 -24.54 8.93
N GLU A 397 -17.99 -24.10 8.72
CA GLU A 397 -18.79 -23.43 9.74
C GLU A 397 -19.37 -24.40 10.80
N GLN A 398 -20.01 -25.49 10.39
CA GLN A 398 -20.41 -26.63 11.26
C GLN A 398 -21.03 -27.73 10.36
N LYS A 399 -20.83 -29.02 10.72
CA LYS A 399 -21.09 -30.29 9.99
C LYS A 399 -19.83 -30.94 9.41
N ASP A 400 -19.95 -32.21 8.98
CA ASP A 400 -18.92 -33.15 8.50
C ASP A 400 -17.55 -32.53 8.22
N GLY A 401 -16.56 -32.86 9.04
CA GLY A 401 -15.23 -32.23 8.96
C GLY A 401 -15.07 -30.97 9.78
N PHE A 402 -15.83 -30.84 10.88
CA PHE A 402 -15.69 -29.77 11.85
C PHE A 402 -14.23 -29.71 12.38
N PRO A 403 -13.51 -28.59 12.18
CA PRO A 403 -12.06 -28.54 12.32
C PRO A 403 -11.59 -28.21 13.75
N PHE A 404 -12.51 -28.10 14.71
CA PHE A 404 -12.22 -27.66 16.07
C PHE A 404 -12.43 -28.79 17.07
N SER A 405 -11.48 -28.94 17.99
CA SER A 405 -11.61 -29.82 19.15
C SER A 405 -10.86 -29.21 20.33
N VAL A 406 -11.32 -29.49 21.55
CA VAL A 406 -10.62 -29.13 22.78
C VAL A 406 -10.12 -30.42 23.43
N GLU A 407 -8.85 -30.44 23.83
CA GLU A 407 -8.25 -31.55 24.57
C GLU A 407 -7.31 -30.98 25.65
N ASN A 408 -7.55 -31.34 26.92
CA ASN A 408 -6.75 -30.90 28.08
C ASN A 408 -6.55 -29.37 28.17
N GLY A 409 -7.62 -28.59 27.97
CA GLY A 409 -7.56 -27.12 28.03
C GLY A 409 -6.94 -26.47 26.79
N VAL A 410 -6.69 -27.21 25.72
CA VAL A 410 -6.08 -26.68 24.50
C VAL A 410 -7.05 -26.81 23.33
N LEU A 411 -7.38 -25.68 22.69
CA LEU A 411 -8.05 -25.68 21.40
C LEU A 411 -7.10 -26.17 20.31
N ARG A 412 -7.57 -27.11 19.50
CA ARG A 412 -6.91 -27.55 18.27
C ARG A 412 -7.76 -27.14 17.07
N ILE A 413 -7.16 -26.41 16.13
CA ILE A 413 -7.72 -26.11 14.81
C ILE A 413 -6.99 -26.97 13.78
N GLU A 414 -7.73 -27.80 13.05
CA GLU A 414 -7.22 -28.73 12.04
C GLU A 414 -7.33 -28.14 10.62
N ALA A 415 -6.22 -28.13 9.89
CA ALA A 415 -6.18 -28.03 8.44
C ALA A 415 -5.98 -29.43 7.84
N SER A 416 -6.92 -29.89 7.02
CA SER A 416 -6.84 -31.23 6.41
C SER A 416 -7.33 -31.25 4.97
N LYS A 417 -6.82 -32.21 4.20
CA LYS A 417 -7.17 -32.42 2.80
C LYS A 417 -8.19 -33.55 2.68
N ALA A 418 -9.39 -33.24 2.18
CA ALA A 418 -10.47 -34.20 1.95
C ALA A 418 -11.02 -34.02 0.52
N GLY A 419 -11.12 -35.12 -0.25
CA GLY A 419 -11.63 -35.07 -1.62
C GLY A 419 -10.80 -34.19 -2.58
N GLY A 420 -9.51 -34.00 -2.29
CA GLY A 420 -8.61 -33.16 -3.10
C GLY A 420 -8.60 -31.67 -2.71
N ALA A 421 -9.55 -31.22 -1.90
CA ALA A 421 -9.63 -29.85 -1.40
C ALA A 421 -9.14 -29.75 0.06
N TRP A 422 -8.54 -28.62 0.41
CA TRP A 422 -8.18 -28.32 1.79
C TRP A 422 -9.37 -27.68 2.52
N ARG A 423 -9.52 -28.04 3.79
CA ARG A 423 -10.47 -27.47 4.73
C ARG A 423 -9.77 -27.09 6.02
N SER A 424 -10.27 -26.06 6.68
CA SER A 424 -9.79 -25.61 7.99
C SER A 424 -10.86 -24.81 8.73
N GLY A 425 -10.50 -24.03 9.75
CA GLY A 425 -11.42 -23.24 10.55
C GLY A 425 -10.93 -21.84 10.93
N ILE A 426 -11.91 -20.97 11.21
CA ILE A 426 -11.79 -19.66 11.84
C ILE A 426 -12.81 -19.54 12.97
N LEU A 427 -12.42 -18.89 14.07
CA LEU A 427 -13.28 -18.48 15.17
C LEU A 427 -13.26 -16.95 15.29
N ALA A 428 -14.43 -16.34 15.43
CA ALA A 428 -14.59 -14.93 15.76
C ALA A 428 -15.28 -14.77 17.12
N SER A 429 -14.92 -13.75 17.91
CA SER A 429 -15.58 -13.47 19.19
C SER A 429 -16.92 -12.70 19.03
N VAL A 430 -17.28 -12.35 17.79
CA VAL A 430 -18.51 -11.63 17.43
C VAL A 430 -19.19 -12.29 16.24
N ASP A 431 -20.52 -12.38 16.26
CA ASP A 431 -21.34 -12.87 15.17
C ASP A 431 -21.44 -11.86 14.00
N PRO A 432 -21.93 -12.27 12.80
CA PRO A 432 -22.08 -11.34 11.67
C PRO A 432 -22.99 -10.13 11.90
N LYS A 433 -23.81 -10.12 12.97
CA LYS A 433 -24.70 -9.04 13.36
C LYS A 433 -24.05 -8.09 14.38
N GLY A 434 -22.85 -8.39 14.88
CA GLY A 434 -22.13 -7.56 15.83
C GLY A 434 -22.35 -7.94 17.31
N ASN A 435 -22.96 -9.10 17.60
CA ASN A 435 -23.16 -9.58 18.97
C ASN A 435 -21.99 -10.47 19.42
N GLY A 436 -21.52 -10.31 20.65
CA GLY A 436 -20.40 -11.08 21.21
C GLY A 436 -19.42 -10.19 21.96
N PHE A 437 -18.19 -10.66 22.14
CA PHE A 437 -17.14 -9.91 22.82
C PHE A 437 -16.37 -9.00 21.86
N SER A 438 -16.29 -7.72 22.19
CA SER A 438 -15.37 -6.76 21.55
C SER A 438 -14.91 -5.75 22.57
N GLN A 439 -13.69 -5.23 22.45
CA GLN A 439 -13.15 -4.25 23.38
C GLN A 439 -12.46 -3.09 22.65
N ARG A 440 -12.64 -1.88 23.19
CA ARG A 440 -11.91 -0.69 22.76
C ARG A 440 -10.66 -0.53 23.63
N LEU A 441 -9.49 -0.40 23.01
CA LEU A 441 -8.18 -0.31 23.67
C LEU A 441 -7.86 -1.53 24.56
N GLY A 442 -6.64 -1.57 25.09
CA GLY A 442 -6.18 -2.61 26.01
C GLY A 442 -5.14 -3.55 25.40
N TYR A 443 -4.86 -4.64 26.09
CA TYR A 443 -3.93 -5.67 25.64
C TYR A 443 -4.69 -6.91 25.20
N PHE A 444 -4.43 -7.39 23.99
CA PHE A 444 -5.05 -8.56 23.38
C PHE A 444 -3.97 -9.60 23.13
N GLU A 445 -4.15 -10.82 23.63
CA GLU A 445 -3.12 -11.85 23.59
C GLU A 445 -3.69 -13.24 23.28
N MET A 446 -2.97 -13.99 22.47
CA MET A 446 -3.19 -15.41 22.24
C MET A 446 -1.92 -16.18 22.61
N ARG A 447 -2.05 -17.25 23.38
CA ARG A 447 -0.98 -18.22 23.61
C ARG A 447 -1.16 -19.42 22.71
N ALA A 448 -0.23 -19.67 21.79
CA ALA A 448 -0.38 -20.71 20.78
C ALA A 448 0.92 -21.38 20.37
N LYS A 449 0.78 -22.58 19.78
CA LYS A 449 1.84 -23.33 19.10
C LYS A 449 1.43 -23.59 17.66
N PHE A 450 2.28 -23.18 16.72
CA PHE A 450 1.99 -23.21 15.29
C PHE A 450 2.36 -24.58 14.66
N PRO A 451 1.72 -24.96 13.55
CA PRO A 451 2.03 -26.21 12.85
C PRO A 451 3.44 -26.17 12.23
N ALA A 452 4.20 -27.26 12.38
CA ALA A 452 5.46 -27.46 11.68
C ALA A 452 5.25 -27.94 10.23
N SER A 453 4.52 -27.15 9.42
CA SER A 453 4.22 -27.49 8.02
C SER A 453 4.29 -26.27 7.12
N GLN A 454 4.89 -26.45 5.94
CA GLN A 454 4.81 -25.46 4.85
C GLN A 454 3.35 -25.27 4.40
N GLY A 455 3.05 -24.10 3.83
CA GLY A 455 1.73 -23.76 3.29
C GLY A 455 0.65 -23.47 4.34
N MET A 456 0.94 -23.58 5.63
CA MET A 456 0.04 -23.20 6.71
C MET A 456 0.11 -21.70 6.97
N TRP A 457 -1.03 -21.11 7.32
CA TRP A 457 -1.20 -19.70 7.66
C TRP A 457 -2.07 -19.50 8.91
N PRO A 458 -1.55 -19.80 10.12
CA PRO A 458 -2.20 -19.46 11.36
C PRO A 458 -2.15 -17.94 11.58
N ALA A 459 -3.23 -17.39 12.11
CA ALA A 459 -3.31 -15.98 12.47
C ALA A 459 -4.16 -15.73 13.71
N PHE A 460 -3.79 -14.69 14.45
CA PHE A 460 -4.60 -14.04 15.48
C PHE A 460 -4.65 -12.55 15.17
N TRP A 461 -5.85 -12.03 15.04
CA TRP A 461 -6.08 -10.72 14.44
C TRP A 461 -7.37 -10.11 14.95
N LEU A 462 -7.49 -8.80 14.78
CA LEU A 462 -8.55 -7.98 15.32
C LEU A 462 -9.23 -7.19 14.21
N LEU A 463 -10.55 -7.07 14.26
CA LEU A 463 -11.32 -6.25 13.32
C LEU A 463 -12.21 -5.24 14.04
N GLY A 464 -12.39 -4.08 13.43
CA GLY A 464 -13.31 -3.04 13.92
C GLY A 464 -14.76 -3.50 13.89
N ARG A 465 -15.38 -3.71 15.06
CA ARG A 465 -16.80 -4.11 15.15
C ARG A 465 -17.76 -3.22 14.35
N PRO A 466 -17.60 -1.88 14.26
CA PRO A 466 -18.50 -1.04 13.48
C PRO A 466 -18.63 -1.45 12.01
N SER A 467 -17.60 -2.03 11.39
CA SER A 467 -17.63 -2.43 9.98
C SER A 467 -18.57 -3.61 9.70
N LEU A 468 -19.00 -4.33 10.73
CA LEU A 468 -19.99 -5.40 10.59
C LEU A 468 -21.38 -4.84 10.27
N THR A 469 -21.72 -3.65 10.78
CA THR A 469 -23.06 -3.05 10.68
C THR A 469 -23.09 -1.75 9.87
N ASP A 470 -21.96 -1.09 9.68
CA ASP A 470 -21.84 0.17 8.94
C ASP A 470 -20.69 0.07 7.91
N LYS A 471 -21.07 -0.06 6.63
CA LYS A 471 -20.12 -0.16 5.51
C LYS A 471 -19.63 1.19 5.00
N THR A 472 -20.11 2.30 5.55
CA THR A 472 -19.68 3.65 5.19
C THR A 472 -18.44 4.11 5.96
N ARG A 473 -17.96 3.31 6.91
CA ARG A 473 -16.77 3.59 7.72
C ARG A 473 -15.56 2.83 7.22
N THR A 474 -14.39 3.46 7.33
CA THR A 474 -13.11 2.76 7.20
C THR A 474 -13.05 1.63 8.23
N ASN A 475 -12.74 0.42 7.79
CA ASN A 475 -12.55 -0.74 8.66
C ASN A 475 -11.08 -0.84 9.06
N ILE A 476 -10.83 -0.94 10.36
CA ILE A 476 -9.52 -1.25 10.91
C ILE A 476 -9.35 -2.77 11.01
N GLU A 477 -8.18 -3.25 10.64
CA GLU A 477 -7.70 -4.60 10.87
C GLU A 477 -6.32 -4.53 11.52
N ILE A 478 -6.10 -5.30 12.57
CA ILE A 478 -4.82 -5.37 13.28
C ILE A 478 -4.46 -6.85 13.40
N ASP A 479 -3.48 -7.26 12.62
CA ASP A 479 -2.93 -8.60 12.69
C ASP A 479 -1.93 -8.65 13.82
N VAL A 480 -2.33 -9.28 14.93
CA VAL A 480 -1.45 -9.47 16.10
C VAL A 480 -0.31 -10.41 15.73
N VAL A 481 -0.64 -11.47 14.98
CA VAL A 481 0.33 -12.34 14.35
C VAL A 481 -0.27 -12.96 13.09
N GLU A 482 0.48 -12.89 12.01
CA GLU A 482 0.37 -13.82 10.88
C GLU A 482 1.67 -14.60 10.73
N TRP A 483 1.55 -15.87 10.38
CA TRP A 483 2.72 -16.70 10.08
C TRP A 483 2.51 -17.49 8.82
N TYR A 484 3.59 -17.74 8.09
CA TYR A 484 3.56 -18.54 6.89
C TYR A 484 4.55 -19.69 7.03
N GLY A 485 4.16 -20.90 6.65
CA GLY A 485 4.95 -22.13 6.85
C GLY A 485 6.37 -22.16 6.25
N VAL A 486 6.74 -21.14 5.49
CA VAL A 486 8.09 -20.90 4.95
C VAL A 486 9.00 -20.08 5.88
N MET A 487 8.47 -19.55 6.99
CA MET A 487 9.13 -18.63 7.94
C MET A 487 9.28 -19.27 9.33
N PRO A 488 10.13 -20.28 9.52
CA PRO A 488 10.15 -21.06 10.76
C PRO A 488 10.47 -20.25 12.03
N ASN A 489 11.13 -19.09 11.90
CA ASN A 489 11.55 -18.26 13.02
C ASN A 489 11.18 -16.78 12.83
N ALA A 490 10.11 -16.49 12.09
CA ALA A 490 9.67 -15.13 11.89
C ALA A 490 8.16 -15.03 11.74
N MET A 491 7.58 -13.90 12.14
CA MET A 491 6.15 -13.62 12.07
C MET A 491 5.89 -12.23 11.51
N PHE A 492 4.69 -11.99 10.99
CA PHE A 492 4.22 -10.66 10.61
C PHE A 492 3.28 -10.09 11.66
N GLY A 493 3.32 -8.78 11.80
CA GLY A 493 2.32 -8.00 12.51
C GLY A 493 2.02 -6.75 11.71
N ASN A 494 0.73 -6.53 11.45
CA ASN A 494 0.26 -5.61 10.44
C ASN A 494 -0.94 -4.81 10.94
N MET A 495 -1.12 -3.63 10.36
CA MET A 495 -2.31 -2.82 10.54
C MET A 495 -2.82 -2.39 9.18
N HIS A 496 -4.12 -2.57 8.93
CA HIS A 496 -4.78 -2.23 7.68
C HIS A 496 -5.97 -1.30 7.91
N LEU A 497 -6.13 -0.35 6.99
CA LEU A 497 -7.29 0.53 6.88
C LEU A 497 -7.96 0.26 5.53
N TRP A 498 -9.15 -0.32 5.58
CA TRP A 498 -9.97 -0.61 4.41
C TRP A 498 -11.04 0.46 4.25
N HIS A 499 -10.85 1.35 3.28
CA HIS A 499 -11.76 2.46 3.05
C HIS A 499 -13.01 2.03 2.25
N PRO A 500 -14.18 2.66 2.48
CA PRO A 500 -15.42 2.34 1.76
C PRO A 500 -15.35 2.55 0.23
N ASP A 501 -14.46 3.45 -0.21
CA ASP A 501 -14.21 3.76 -1.63
C ASP A 501 -13.29 2.73 -2.30
N GLY A 502 -12.91 1.66 -1.59
CA GLY A 502 -12.02 0.61 -2.06
C GLY A 502 -10.53 0.94 -1.90
N ARG A 503 -10.16 2.12 -1.38
CA ARG A 503 -8.76 2.40 -1.03
C ARG A 503 -8.33 1.53 0.15
N HIS A 504 -7.04 1.25 0.20
CA HIS A 504 -6.44 0.41 1.23
C HIS A 504 -5.08 0.97 1.61
N TRP A 505 -4.88 1.14 2.91
CA TRP A 505 -3.58 1.44 3.50
C TRP A 505 -3.21 0.28 4.41
N GLY A 506 -1.96 -0.16 4.35
CA GLY A 506 -1.45 -1.21 5.22
C GLY A 506 -0.02 -0.93 5.63
N GLN A 507 0.32 -1.16 6.90
CA GLN A 507 1.68 -1.04 7.38
C GLN A 507 1.99 -2.12 8.42
N GLY A 508 3.02 -2.91 8.15
CA GLY A 508 3.53 -3.94 9.05
C GLY A 508 5.05 -4.06 8.99
N ASP A 509 5.55 -5.11 9.62
CA ASP A 509 6.93 -5.60 9.44
C ASP A 509 6.98 -7.10 9.73
N LEU A 510 8.10 -7.72 9.35
CA LEU A 510 8.47 -9.06 9.75
C LEU A 510 9.30 -8.98 11.04
N PHE A 511 9.06 -9.86 12.01
CA PHE A 511 9.79 -9.92 13.27
C PHE A 511 10.44 -11.27 13.47
N THR A 512 11.64 -11.28 14.04
CA THR A 512 12.30 -12.52 14.49
C THR A 512 11.51 -13.13 15.66
N ALA A 513 10.98 -14.33 15.47
CA ALA A 513 10.16 -15.05 16.43
C ALA A 513 10.53 -16.54 16.40
N PRO A 514 11.61 -16.97 17.09
CA PRO A 514 12.08 -18.35 17.06
C PRO A 514 11.19 -19.26 17.91
N GLY A 515 11.09 -20.53 17.53
CA GLY A 515 10.46 -21.56 18.38
C GLY A 515 8.94 -21.73 18.23
N MET A 516 8.28 -20.90 17.41
CA MET A 516 6.81 -20.89 17.21
C MET A 516 6.20 -22.27 16.89
N THR A 517 6.96 -23.16 16.24
CA THR A 517 6.52 -24.52 15.89
C THR A 517 6.95 -25.58 16.90
N ALA A 518 7.88 -25.26 17.80
CA ALA A 518 8.42 -26.16 18.81
C ALA A 518 7.59 -26.13 20.10
N GLY A 519 7.18 -24.94 20.54
CA GLY A 519 6.48 -24.71 21.81
C GLY A 519 5.34 -23.70 21.71
N PHE A 520 4.70 -23.45 22.86
CA PHE A 520 3.71 -22.38 23.00
C PHE A 520 4.39 -21.05 23.28
N HIS A 521 3.95 -20.01 22.59
CA HIS A 521 4.41 -18.64 22.73
C HIS A 521 3.22 -17.69 22.88
N ASP A 522 3.46 -16.54 23.52
CA ASP A 522 2.47 -15.49 23.68
C ASP A 522 2.59 -14.46 22.54
N TYR A 523 1.50 -14.27 21.80
CA TYR A 523 1.38 -13.30 20.70
C TYR A 523 0.39 -12.23 21.11
N GLY A 524 0.83 -10.97 21.20
CA GLY A 524 -0.06 -9.93 21.73
C GLY A 524 0.14 -8.55 21.14
N VAL A 525 -0.88 -7.71 21.29
CA VAL A 525 -0.86 -6.31 20.90
C VAL A 525 -1.45 -5.44 22.01
N MET A 526 -0.74 -4.38 22.40
CA MET A 526 -1.24 -3.31 23.25
C MET A 526 -1.75 -2.18 22.35
N ILE A 527 -2.99 -1.75 22.57
CA ILE A 527 -3.61 -0.64 21.86
C ILE A 527 -3.99 0.39 22.91
N ASP A 528 -3.28 1.52 22.95
CA ASP A 528 -3.64 2.67 23.78
C ASP A 528 -4.01 3.88 22.91
N GLU A 529 -4.35 5.01 23.54
CA GLU A 529 -4.75 6.23 22.84
C GLU A 529 -3.66 6.80 21.92
N GLU A 530 -2.39 6.46 22.17
CA GLU A 530 -1.23 7.00 21.46
C GLU A 530 -0.55 5.99 20.52
N ASN A 531 -0.42 4.73 20.93
CA ASN A 531 0.35 3.72 20.22
C ASN A 531 -0.33 2.34 20.17
N VAL A 532 -0.07 1.65 19.05
CA VAL A 532 -0.27 0.22 18.87
C VAL A 532 1.10 -0.44 18.96
N VAL A 533 1.25 -1.42 19.84
CA VAL A 533 2.54 -2.06 20.16
C VAL A 533 2.39 -3.58 20.11
N TRP A 534 3.16 -4.24 19.26
CA TRP A 534 3.14 -5.70 19.09
C TRP A 534 4.20 -6.36 19.97
N TYR A 535 3.85 -7.54 20.48
CA TYR A 535 4.65 -8.32 21.39
C TYR A 535 4.74 -9.79 20.98
N PHE A 536 5.92 -10.37 21.19
CA PHE A 536 6.18 -11.81 21.16
C PHE A 536 6.83 -12.23 22.48
N ASP A 537 6.20 -13.11 23.26
CA ASP A 537 6.62 -13.47 24.62
C ASP A 537 6.87 -12.24 25.53
N GLY A 538 6.03 -11.23 25.41
CA GLY A 538 6.14 -9.96 26.14
C GLY A 538 7.28 -9.04 25.68
N ILE A 539 8.01 -9.41 24.62
CA ILE A 539 9.05 -8.58 24.00
C ILE A 539 8.42 -7.65 22.98
N GLU A 540 8.61 -6.33 23.11
CA GLU A 540 8.16 -5.36 22.10
C GLU A 540 8.93 -5.57 20.80
N VAL A 541 8.22 -5.93 19.73
CA VAL A 541 8.80 -6.14 18.39
C VAL A 541 8.50 -4.99 17.43
N PHE A 542 7.43 -4.24 17.69
CA PHE A 542 7.00 -3.15 16.82
C PHE A 542 6.09 -2.15 17.51
N ARG A 543 6.12 -0.91 17.02
CA ARG A 543 5.30 0.18 17.51
C ARG A 543 4.89 1.10 16.36
N GLN A 544 3.63 1.47 16.36
CA GLN A 544 3.06 2.48 15.48
C GLN A 544 2.17 3.43 16.28
N LYS A 545 1.83 4.59 15.70
CA LYS A 545 0.82 5.49 16.28
C LYS A 545 -0.58 4.90 16.10
N THR A 546 -1.42 5.05 17.13
CA THR A 546 -2.83 4.61 17.07
C THR A 546 -3.62 5.54 16.14
N PRO A 547 -4.15 5.04 15.00
CA PRO A 547 -5.07 5.83 14.19
C PRO A 547 -6.44 5.93 14.87
N GLU A 548 -7.25 6.92 14.50
CA GLU A 548 -8.60 7.09 15.06
C GLU A 548 -9.49 5.86 14.80
N GLU A 549 -9.30 5.18 13.67
CA GLU A 549 -10.02 3.96 13.32
C GLU A 549 -9.74 2.80 14.29
N ALA A 550 -8.56 2.75 14.93
CA ALA A 550 -8.22 1.73 15.92
C ALA A 550 -8.81 2.01 17.32
N LYS A 551 -9.40 3.19 17.53
CA LYS A 551 -10.04 3.59 18.79
C LYS A 551 -11.51 3.17 18.87
N VAL A 552 -11.90 2.12 18.16
CA VAL A 552 -13.24 1.52 18.18
C VAL A 552 -13.22 0.18 18.94
N PRO A 553 -14.38 -0.40 19.30
CA PRO A 553 -14.39 -1.77 19.78
C PRO A 553 -13.90 -2.75 18.71
N LEU A 554 -12.86 -3.51 19.04
CA LEU A 554 -12.24 -4.54 18.22
C LEU A 554 -12.69 -5.92 18.69
N TYR A 555 -13.00 -6.82 17.75
CA TYR A 555 -13.32 -8.22 18.05
C TYR A 555 -12.20 -9.15 17.57
N LEU A 556 -12.12 -10.32 18.20
CA LEU A 556 -11.02 -11.26 18.06
C LEU A 556 -11.31 -12.24 16.92
N LEU A 557 -10.29 -12.59 16.14
CA LEU A 557 -10.32 -13.68 15.17
C LEU A 557 -9.10 -14.59 15.36
N VAL A 558 -9.33 -15.90 15.34
CA VAL A 558 -8.29 -16.94 15.40
C VAL A 558 -8.55 -17.93 14.27
N ASN A 559 -7.57 -18.19 13.41
CA ASN A 559 -7.72 -19.16 12.33
C ASN A 559 -6.45 -19.95 12.04
N LEU A 560 -6.64 -21.04 11.29
CA LEU A 560 -5.58 -21.72 10.56
C LEU A 560 -5.92 -21.69 9.07
N ALA A 561 -5.54 -20.64 8.36
CA ALA A 561 -5.66 -20.59 6.91
C ALA A 561 -4.55 -21.42 6.25
N MET A 562 -4.60 -21.47 4.91
CA MET A 562 -3.52 -22.02 4.09
C MET A 562 -3.20 -21.08 2.94
N GLY A 563 -1.97 -21.14 2.45
CA GLY A 563 -1.54 -20.30 1.34
C GLY A 563 -1.26 -18.88 1.77
N GLY A 564 -1.97 -17.91 1.19
CA GLY A 564 -1.62 -16.49 1.29
C GLY A 564 -0.48 -16.15 0.33
N GLY A 565 -0.61 -16.53 -0.94
CA GLY A 565 0.44 -16.32 -1.95
C GLY A 565 1.65 -17.25 -1.85
N TRP A 566 1.71 -18.11 -0.83
CA TRP A 566 2.76 -19.11 -0.67
C TRP A 566 2.37 -20.50 -1.23
N PRO A 567 3.32 -21.25 -1.81
CA PRO A 567 3.05 -22.61 -2.26
C PRO A 567 2.60 -23.54 -1.12
N ILE A 568 1.57 -24.34 -1.39
CA ILE A 568 1.04 -25.36 -0.47
C ILE A 568 1.37 -26.80 -0.92
N ASP A 569 2.21 -26.97 -1.94
CA ASP A 569 2.55 -28.28 -2.53
C ASP A 569 3.26 -29.22 -1.55
N ARG A 570 3.90 -28.66 -0.52
CA ARG A 570 4.61 -29.37 0.55
C ARG A 570 3.86 -29.37 1.88
N ALA A 571 2.59 -28.97 1.89
CA ALA A 571 1.77 -28.95 3.09
C ALA A 571 1.46 -30.37 3.59
N VAL A 572 1.58 -30.59 4.90
CA VAL A 572 1.27 -31.85 5.58
C VAL A 572 -0.22 -31.86 5.96
N SER A 573 -0.91 -32.94 5.62
CA SER A 573 -2.31 -33.17 5.98
C SER A 573 -2.44 -34.38 6.93
N PRO A 574 -3.09 -34.26 8.09
CA PRO A 574 -3.55 -33.02 8.72
C PRO A 574 -2.39 -32.20 9.33
N SER A 575 -2.61 -30.90 9.52
CA SER A 575 -1.77 -29.98 10.31
C SER A 575 -2.63 -29.25 11.34
N TYR A 576 -2.03 -28.83 12.44
CA TYR A 576 -2.75 -28.31 13.60
C TYR A 576 -2.15 -27.01 14.14
N LEU A 577 -3.03 -26.05 14.42
CA LEU A 577 -2.76 -24.92 15.30
C LEU A 577 -3.29 -25.29 16.69
N TYR A 578 -2.46 -25.14 17.71
CA TYR A 578 -2.85 -25.34 19.10
C TYR A 578 -2.92 -24.00 19.81
N VAL A 579 -4.01 -23.72 20.51
CA VAL A 579 -4.23 -22.49 21.25
C VAL A 579 -4.54 -22.85 22.70
N ASP A 580 -3.68 -22.42 23.60
CA ASP A 580 -3.76 -22.67 25.04
C ASP A 580 -4.76 -21.70 25.69
N ARG A 581 -4.67 -20.42 25.32
CA ARG A 581 -5.60 -19.40 25.83
C ARG A 581 -5.69 -18.18 24.91
N VAL A 582 -6.79 -17.44 25.04
CA VAL A 582 -6.95 -16.08 24.51
C VAL A 582 -7.39 -15.17 25.64
N ARG A 583 -6.66 -14.08 25.88
CA ARG A 583 -6.91 -13.16 26.98
C ARG A 583 -6.93 -11.72 26.51
N VAL A 584 -7.84 -10.93 27.07
CA VAL A 584 -7.91 -9.49 26.84
C VAL A 584 -7.89 -8.78 28.19
N HIS A 585 -7.11 -7.71 28.26
CA HIS A 585 -6.97 -6.87 29.43
C HIS A 585 -7.38 -5.43 29.13
N ALA A 586 -8.05 -4.77 30.06
CA ALA A 586 -8.32 -3.33 30.02
C ALA A 586 -7.65 -2.63 31.20
N ARG A 587 -7.29 -1.36 31.01
CA ARG A 587 -6.76 -0.52 32.10
C ARG A 587 -7.86 -0.31 33.14
N ARG A 588 -7.53 -0.41 34.43
CA ARG A 588 -8.43 -0.07 35.54
C ARG A 588 -8.86 1.39 35.38
N SER A 589 -10.18 1.60 35.46
CA SER A 589 -10.81 2.92 35.48
C SER A 589 -10.50 3.70 36.75
#